data_AF-A0A2S6QYS1-F1
#
_entry.id   AF-A0A2S6QYS1-F1
#
_cell.length_a   1.000
_cell.length_b   1.000
_cell.length_c   1.000
_cell.angle_alpha   90.00
_cell.angle_beta   90.00
_cell.angle_gamma   90.00
#
_symmetry.space_group_name_H-M   'P 1'
#
loop_
_entity.id
_entity.type
_entity.pdbx_description
1 polymer ?
#
loop_
_entity_poly.entity_id
_entity_poly.type
_entity_poly.pdbx_seq_one_letter_code
_entity_poly.pdbx_strand_id
1 'polypeptide(L)'
;MKEQRELRSLGYSAFEKEYSLSSGKAFTRIRKTLQEPNKPDRLTMEDIVKKYDVKHISPFEMVIMSKELYNNKLISEIEFIYLSFQPETHPRYNETIGKQTGQMAEPSRKRDFLQYWEDKVHQEIRIDSMNLDKSWRVMKILHHLNKLREEIFGQTLNVNAAK
;
A
#
# COMPACT_ATOMS: atom_id res chain seq x y z
N MET A 1 -10.61 7.39 -28.67
CA MET A 1 -10.58 8.09 -27.36
C MET A 1 -11.69 7.64 -26.38
N LYS A 2 -12.90 7.21 -26.82
CA LYS A 2 -13.94 6.66 -25.92
C LYS A 2 -13.66 5.23 -25.43
N GLU A 3 -13.11 4.39 -26.30
CA GLU A 3 -12.90 2.95 -26.05
C GLU A 3 -11.86 2.64 -24.96
N GLN A 4 -10.82 3.46 -24.83
CA GLN A 4 -9.83 3.34 -23.74
C GLN A 4 -10.38 3.72 -22.36
N ARG A 5 -11.45 4.53 -22.28
CA ARG A 5 -12.13 4.85 -21.01
C ARG A 5 -13.02 3.70 -20.56
N GLU A 6 -13.66 3.02 -21.50
CA GLU A 6 -14.52 1.86 -21.21
C GLU A 6 -13.70 0.63 -20.82
N LEU A 7 -12.57 0.36 -21.49
CA LEU A 7 -11.65 -0.72 -21.12
C LEU A 7 -11.02 -0.51 -19.73
N ARG A 8 -10.70 0.76 -19.38
CA ARG A 8 -10.29 1.11 -18.02
C ARG A 8 -11.42 0.80 -17.03
N SER A 9 -12.65 1.27 -17.29
CA SER A 9 -13.84 1.01 -16.46
C SER A 9 -14.15 -0.48 -16.28
N LEU A 10 -13.96 -1.31 -17.30
CA LEU A 10 -14.17 -2.76 -17.26
C LEU A 10 -13.12 -3.48 -16.41
N GLY A 11 -11.84 -3.06 -16.53
CA GLY A 11 -10.77 -3.54 -15.65
C GLY A 11 -10.99 -3.16 -14.18
N TYR A 12 -11.48 -1.93 -13.91
CA TYR A 12 -11.85 -1.47 -12.58
C TYR A 12 -12.99 -2.28 -11.95
N SER A 13 -14.04 -2.59 -12.72
CA SER A 13 -15.18 -3.41 -12.26
C SER A 13 -14.76 -4.85 -11.93
N ALA A 14 -13.89 -5.45 -12.75
CA ALA A 14 -13.34 -6.77 -12.49
C ALA A 14 -12.47 -6.80 -11.22
N PHE A 15 -11.60 -5.80 -11.03
CA PHE A 15 -10.73 -5.69 -9.86
C PHE A 15 -11.51 -5.49 -8.55
N GLU A 16 -12.48 -4.57 -8.51
CA GLU A 16 -13.34 -4.40 -7.33
C GLU A 16 -14.19 -5.64 -7.04
N LYS A 17 -14.67 -6.31 -8.09
CA LYS A 17 -15.47 -7.53 -7.96
C LYS A 17 -14.62 -8.68 -7.42
N GLU A 18 -13.39 -8.86 -7.90
CA GLU A 18 -12.50 -9.94 -7.48
C GLU A 18 -11.95 -9.72 -6.05
N TYR A 19 -11.59 -8.48 -5.70
CA TYR A 19 -11.17 -8.12 -4.34
C TYR A 19 -12.32 -8.16 -3.32
N SER A 20 -13.54 -7.78 -3.72
CA SER A 20 -14.72 -7.87 -2.86
C SER A 20 -15.28 -9.30 -2.74
N LEU A 21 -15.14 -10.15 -3.75
CA LEU A 21 -15.51 -11.57 -3.67
C LEU A 21 -14.59 -12.35 -2.72
N SER A 22 -13.30 -12.01 -2.69
CA SER A 22 -12.30 -12.54 -1.75
C SER A 22 -12.60 -12.17 -0.28
N SER A 23 -13.24 -11.01 -0.03
CA SER A 23 -13.47 -10.45 1.31
C SER A 23 -14.96 -10.33 1.71
N GLY A 24 -15.86 -10.91 0.91
CA GLY A 24 -17.26 -10.47 0.77
C GLY A 24 -18.21 -10.71 1.93
N LYS A 25 -17.86 -11.56 2.92
CA LYS A 25 -18.75 -11.80 4.07
C LYS A 25 -18.47 -10.90 5.27
N ALA A 26 -17.30 -10.27 5.34
CA ALA A 26 -16.98 -9.31 6.40
C ALA A 26 -17.46 -7.88 6.08
N PHE A 27 -17.53 -7.51 4.80
CA PHE A 27 -17.78 -6.13 4.39
C PHE A 27 -19.26 -5.69 4.34
N THR A 28 -20.20 -6.63 4.20
CA THR A 28 -21.63 -6.29 4.05
C THR A 28 -22.32 -5.90 5.36
N ARG A 29 -21.77 -6.26 6.53
CA ARG A 29 -22.27 -5.78 7.83
C ARG A 29 -21.88 -4.33 8.13
N ILE A 30 -20.82 -3.80 7.52
CA ILE A 30 -20.33 -2.44 7.82
C ILE A 30 -21.15 -1.37 7.08
N ARG A 31 -21.75 -1.70 5.93
CA ARG A 31 -22.44 -0.71 5.09
C ARG A 31 -23.77 -0.21 5.66
N LYS A 32 -24.39 -0.93 6.61
CA LYS A 32 -25.70 -0.56 7.18
C LYS A 32 -25.60 0.31 8.44
N THR A 33 -24.41 0.55 8.97
CA THR A 33 -24.18 1.42 10.14
C THR A 33 -23.60 2.80 9.80
N LEU A 34 -23.33 3.09 8.52
CA LEU A 34 -22.72 4.36 8.08
C LEU A 34 -23.75 5.43 7.69
N GLN A 35 -24.73 5.68 8.55
CA GLN A 35 -25.22 7.06 8.71
C GLN A 35 -24.27 7.72 9.70
N GLU A 36 -23.19 8.34 9.23
CA GLU A 36 -22.23 8.99 10.12
C GLU A 36 -22.42 10.53 10.12
N PRO A 37 -22.93 11.10 11.22
CA PRO A 37 -22.66 12.49 11.56
C PRO A 37 -21.18 12.64 11.98
N ASN A 38 -20.54 13.75 11.59
CA ASN A 38 -19.12 14.11 11.76
C ASN A 38 -18.10 13.34 10.91
N LYS A 39 -17.72 13.93 9.76
CA LYS A 39 -16.51 13.55 9.00
C LYS A 39 -15.28 13.89 9.84
N PRO A 40 -14.38 12.95 10.20
CA PRO A 40 -13.08 13.32 10.72
C PRO A 40 -12.29 14.09 9.66
N ASP A 41 -11.46 15.04 10.09
CA ASP A 41 -10.52 15.76 9.23
C ASP A 41 -9.68 14.76 8.42
N ARG A 42 -9.41 15.09 7.16
CA ARG A 42 -8.57 14.25 6.29
C ARG A 42 -7.21 14.02 6.96
N LEU A 43 -6.74 12.77 6.96
CA LEU A 43 -5.42 12.42 7.49
C LEU A 43 -4.32 13.11 6.67
N THR A 44 -3.28 13.56 7.35
CA THR A 44 -2.05 14.12 6.77
C THR A 44 -0.98 13.04 6.58
N MET A 45 0.13 13.34 5.89
CA MET A 45 1.25 12.40 5.80
C MET A 45 1.86 12.14 7.18
N GLU A 46 1.88 13.14 8.05
CA GLU A 46 2.34 13.08 9.43
C GLU A 46 1.51 12.08 10.26
N ASP A 47 0.19 12.04 10.04
CA ASP A 47 -0.67 11.07 10.71
C ASP A 47 -0.40 9.64 10.23
N ILE A 48 -0.12 9.46 8.94
CA ILE A 48 0.24 8.15 8.36
C ILE A 48 1.55 7.63 8.96
N VAL A 49 2.60 8.44 9.01
CA VAL A 49 3.92 8.00 9.51
C VAL A 49 3.97 7.78 11.02
N LYS A 50 3.04 8.38 11.78
CA LYS A 50 2.85 8.03 13.21
C LYS A 50 2.27 6.63 13.39
N LYS A 51 1.49 6.15 12.42
CA LYS A 51 0.81 4.86 12.47
C LYS A 51 1.62 3.73 11.84
N TYR A 52 2.39 4.03 10.80
CA TYR A 52 3.09 3.03 10.01
C TYR A 52 4.59 3.34 9.90
N ASP A 53 5.40 2.28 9.99
CA ASP A 53 6.84 2.31 9.70
C ASP A 53 7.10 1.49 8.44
N VAL A 54 7.43 2.15 7.33
CA VAL A 54 7.63 1.49 6.03
C VAL A 54 8.82 0.52 6.02
N LYS A 55 9.73 0.61 6.99
CA LYS A 55 10.84 -0.35 7.19
C LYS A 55 10.44 -1.52 8.08
N HIS A 56 9.26 -1.47 8.68
CA HIS A 56 8.75 -2.46 9.63
C HIS A 56 7.22 -2.65 9.54
N ILE A 57 6.73 -2.83 8.31
CA ILE A 57 5.31 -2.98 7.99
C ILE A 57 5.06 -4.35 7.35
N SER A 58 3.92 -4.98 7.67
CA SER A 58 3.49 -6.23 7.03
C SER A 58 2.80 -5.97 5.69
N PRO A 59 2.73 -6.97 4.78
CA PRO A 59 1.92 -6.88 3.57
C PRO A 59 0.47 -6.44 3.82
N PHE A 60 -0.17 -6.97 4.87
CA PHE A 60 -1.53 -6.58 5.23
C PHE A 60 -1.63 -5.10 5.65
N GLU A 61 -0.72 -4.65 6.50
CA GLU A 61 -0.67 -3.24 6.92
C GLU A 61 -0.35 -2.29 5.74
N MET A 62 0.48 -2.72 4.78
CA MET A 62 0.78 -1.95 3.55
C MET A 62 -0.47 -1.72 2.69
N VAL A 63 -1.37 -2.71 2.60
CA VAL A 63 -2.68 -2.54 1.92
C VAL A 63 -3.54 -1.51 2.64
N ILE A 64 -3.54 -1.52 3.98
CA ILE A 64 -4.33 -0.56 4.76
C ILE A 64 -3.75 0.85 4.62
N MET A 65 -2.43 1.00 4.79
CA MET A 65 -1.73 2.28 4.66
C MET A 65 -1.94 2.90 3.28
N SER A 66 -1.83 2.11 2.21
CA SER A 66 -2.02 2.61 0.85
C SER A 66 -3.47 3.07 0.59
N LYS A 67 -4.45 2.36 1.16
CA LYS A 67 -5.85 2.79 1.12
C LYS A 67 -6.08 4.10 1.88
N GLU A 68 -5.46 4.28 3.05
CA GLU A 68 -5.55 5.51 3.83
C GLU A 68 -4.92 6.70 3.09
N LEU A 69 -3.74 6.52 2.50
CA LEU A 69 -3.10 7.52 1.65
C LEU A 69 -4.00 7.92 0.47
N TYR A 70 -4.60 6.95 -0.22
CA TYR A 70 -5.46 7.20 -1.37
C TYR A 70 -6.77 7.92 -1.01
N ASN A 71 -7.44 7.44 0.05
CA ASN A 71 -8.70 8.02 0.50
C ASN A 71 -8.55 9.49 0.92
N ASN A 72 -7.38 9.85 1.46
CA ASN A 72 -7.04 11.22 1.85
C ASN A 72 -6.40 12.05 0.73
N LYS A 73 -6.32 11.52 -0.50
CA LYS A 73 -5.74 12.20 -1.68
C LYS A 73 -4.26 12.58 -1.53
N LEU A 74 -3.53 11.81 -0.72
CA LEU A 74 -2.09 11.95 -0.50
C LEU A 74 -1.26 11.24 -1.57
N ILE A 75 -1.85 10.25 -2.24
CA ILE A 75 -1.28 9.55 -3.40
C ILE A 75 -2.33 9.41 -4.50
N SER A 76 -1.87 9.22 -5.74
CA SER A 76 -2.71 8.91 -6.89
C SER A 76 -3.21 7.46 -6.87
N GLU A 77 -4.22 7.19 -7.70
CA GLU A 77 -4.76 5.84 -7.88
C GLU A 77 -3.71 4.83 -8.38
N ILE A 78 -2.80 5.25 -9.26
CA ILE A 78 -1.76 4.35 -9.80
C ILE A 78 -0.81 3.94 -8.66
N GLU A 79 -0.42 4.88 -7.81
CA GLU A 79 0.46 4.60 -6.66
C GLU A 79 -0.25 3.70 -5.65
N PHE A 80 -1.55 3.92 -5.42
CA PHE A 80 -2.37 3.03 -4.61
C PHE A 80 -2.39 1.60 -5.15
N ILE A 81 -2.62 1.41 -6.44
CA ILE A 81 -2.65 0.07 -7.06
C ILE A 81 -1.30 -0.65 -6.85
N TYR A 82 -0.19 0.05 -7.07
CA TYR A 82 1.13 -0.55 -6.91
C TYR A 82 1.48 -0.88 -5.45
N LEU A 83 1.06 -0.05 -4.50
CA LEU A 83 1.30 -0.29 -3.07
C LEU A 83 0.35 -1.34 -2.48
N SER A 84 -0.90 -1.41 -2.94
CA SER A 84 -1.91 -2.33 -2.40
C SER A 84 -1.81 -3.74 -2.95
N PHE A 85 -1.16 -3.96 -4.10
CA PHE A 85 -1.02 -5.30 -4.66
C PHE A 85 0.05 -6.12 -3.94
N GLN A 86 -0.35 -6.82 -2.88
CA GLN A 86 0.51 -7.69 -2.08
C GLN A 86 0.13 -9.16 -2.30
N PRO A 87 0.94 -9.95 -3.03
CA PRO A 87 0.60 -11.34 -3.37
C PRO A 87 0.23 -12.19 -2.16
N GLU A 88 0.90 -11.98 -1.03
CA GLU A 88 0.74 -12.72 0.21
C GLU A 88 -0.65 -12.52 0.85
N THR A 89 -1.38 -11.49 0.44
CA THR A 89 -2.75 -11.23 0.91
C THR A 89 -3.82 -11.97 0.09
N HIS A 90 -3.43 -12.61 -1.02
CA HIS A 90 -4.35 -13.31 -1.89
C HIS A 90 -4.77 -14.67 -1.28
N PRO A 91 -6.08 -15.00 -1.20
CA PRO A 91 -6.55 -16.25 -0.58
C PRO A 91 -5.96 -17.51 -1.21
N ARG A 92 -5.65 -17.44 -2.51
CA ARG A 92 -5.11 -18.56 -3.28
C ARG A 92 -3.58 -18.55 -3.42
N TYR A 93 -2.86 -17.70 -2.69
CA TYR A 93 -1.39 -17.63 -2.79
C TYR A 93 -0.74 -19.01 -2.64
N ASN A 94 -1.15 -19.78 -1.62
CA ASN A 94 -0.59 -21.10 -1.34
C ASN A 94 -0.83 -22.10 -2.48
N GLU A 95 -1.93 -21.94 -3.23
CA GLU A 95 -2.27 -22.80 -4.36
C GLU A 95 -1.52 -22.43 -5.65
N THR A 96 -0.99 -21.21 -5.73
CA THR A 96 -0.34 -20.65 -6.93
C THR A 96 1.15 -20.43 -6.70
N ILE A 97 1.53 -19.26 -6.21
CA ILE A 97 2.92 -18.83 -5.97
C ILE A 97 3.55 -19.72 -4.91
N GLY A 98 2.83 -20.01 -3.82
CA GLY A 98 3.34 -20.82 -2.73
C GLY A 98 3.66 -22.25 -3.16
N LYS A 99 2.84 -22.84 -4.03
CA LYS A 99 3.11 -24.15 -4.63
C LYS A 99 4.36 -24.16 -5.52
N GLN A 100 4.60 -23.08 -6.27
CA GLN A 100 5.76 -22.96 -7.15
C GLN A 100 7.06 -22.66 -6.39
N THR A 101 6.98 -21.90 -5.31
CA THR A 101 8.14 -21.42 -4.54
C THR A 101 8.44 -22.27 -3.30
N GLY A 102 7.50 -23.10 -2.86
CA GLY A 102 7.55 -23.81 -1.58
C GLY A 102 7.31 -22.92 -0.36
N GLN A 103 6.92 -21.65 -0.55
CA GLN A 103 6.72 -20.68 0.52
C GLN A 103 5.24 -20.52 0.85
N MET A 104 4.89 -20.47 2.13
CA MET A 104 3.52 -20.13 2.55
C MET A 104 3.29 -18.62 2.50
N ALA A 105 2.03 -18.21 2.36
CA ALA A 105 1.63 -16.82 2.50
C ALA A 105 1.90 -16.32 3.93
N GLU A 106 2.63 -15.23 4.07
CA GLU A 106 2.90 -14.59 5.37
C GLU A 106 2.42 -13.13 5.38
N PRO A 107 1.11 -12.85 5.23
CA PRO A 107 0.59 -11.50 5.09
C PRO A 107 0.81 -10.61 6.32
N SER A 108 1.04 -11.20 7.49
CA SER A 108 1.29 -10.49 8.75
C SER A 108 2.78 -10.35 9.09
N ARG A 109 3.68 -10.97 8.31
CA ARG A 109 5.12 -10.89 8.59
C ARG A 109 5.64 -9.53 8.15
N LYS A 110 6.21 -8.80 9.10
CA LYS A 110 6.81 -7.49 8.85
C LYS A 110 8.06 -7.61 7.98
N ARG A 111 8.28 -6.61 7.12
CA ARG A 111 9.48 -6.49 6.30
C ARG A 111 9.84 -5.02 6.05
N ASP A 112 11.05 -4.82 5.56
CA ASP A 112 11.47 -3.52 5.04
C ASP A 112 10.95 -3.36 3.61
N PHE A 113 9.84 -2.64 3.48
CA PHE A 113 9.25 -2.37 2.18
C PHE A 113 10.00 -1.28 1.41
N LEU A 114 10.73 -0.39 2.10
CA LEU A 114 11.54 0.60 1.44
C LEU A 114 12.67 -0.09 0.67
N GLN A 115 13.43 -0.96 1.34
CA GLN A 115 14.48 -1.74 0.70
C GLN A 115 13.95 -2.61 -0.44
N TYR A 116 12.80 -3.27 -0.24
CA TYR A 116 12.17 -4.08 -1.29
C TYR A 116 11.91 -3.30 -2.58
N TRP A 117 11.40 -2.06 -2.47
CA TRP A 117 11.10 -1.23 -3.64
C TRP A 117 12.36 -0.61 -4.26
N GLU A 118 13.38 -0.29 -3.47
CA GLU A 118 14.70 0.09 -3.98
C GLU A 118 15.32 -1.03 -4.83
N ASP A 119 15.30 -2.27 -4.32
CA ASP A 119 15.82 -3.43 -5.03
C ASP A 119 15.04 -3.69 -6.32
N LYS A 120 13.71 -3.52 -6.29
CA LYS A 120 12.85 -3.64 -7.46
C LYS A 120 13.18 -2.60 -8.52
N VAL A 121 13.36 -1.34 -8.14
CA VAL A 121 13.79 -0.29 -9.07
C VAL A 121 15.15 -0.61 -9.67
N HIS A 122 16.12 -1.03 -8.85
CA HIS A 122 17.44 -1.45 -9.35
C HIS A 122 17.36 -2.62 -10.34
N GLN A 123 16.47 -3.59 -10.10
CA GLN A 123 16.22 -4.70 -11.03
C GLN A 123 15.60 -4.20 -12.34
N GLU A 124 14.57 -3.36 -12.25
CA GLU A 124 13.83 -2.81 -13.39
C GLU A 124 14.71 -1.93 -14.30
N ILE A 125 15.68 -1.20 -13.73
CA ILE A 125 16.71 -0.47 -14.49
C ILE A 125 17.54 -1.41 -15.36
N ARG A 126 17.96 -2.56 -14.81
CA ARG A 126 18.84 -3.51 -15.54
C ARG A 126 18.16 -4.17 -16.72
N ILE A 127 16.84 -4.30 -16.69
CA ILE A 127 16.05 -4.98 -17.72
C ILE A 127 15.26 -4.03 -18.62
N ASP A 128 15.47 -2.72 -18.51
CA ASP A 128 14.73 -1.69 -19.26
C ASP A 128 13.20 -1.86 -19.16
N SER A 129 12.70 -2.01 -17.92
CA SER A 129 11.30 -2.31 -17.68
C SER A 129 10.38 -1.13 -18.05
N MET A 130 9.30 -1.42 -18.79
CA MET A 130 8.21 -0.46 -19.05
C MET A 130 7.47 0.02 -17.79
N ASN A 131 7.73 -0.58 -16.63
CA ASN A 131 7.15 -0.20 -15.34
C ASN A 131 8.07 0.67 -14.48
N LEU A 132 9.29 0.95 -14.94
CA LEU A 132 10.31 1.65 -14.17
C LEU A 132 9.81 2.97 -13.57
N ASP A 133 9.13 3.80 -14.38
CA ASP A 133 8.58 5.08 -13.93
C ASP A 133 7.59 4.93 -12.77
N LYS A 134 6.79 3.87 -12.77
CA LYS A 134 5.77 3.62 -11.75
C LYS A 134 6.43 3.13 -10.47
N SER A 135 7.40 2.23 -10.57
CA SER A 135 8.17 1.75 -9.43
C SER A 135 8.99 2.87 -8.77
N TRP A 136 9.57 3.77 -9.56
CA TRP A 136 10.25 4.96 -9.05
C TRP A 136 9.33 5.87 -8.24
N ARG A 137 8.08 6.08 -8.68
CA ARG A 137 7.11 6.89 -7.94
C ARG A 137 6.78 6.27 -6.58
N VAL A 138 6.55 4.96 -6.56
CA VAL A 138 6.28 4.21 -5.32
C VAL A 138 7.46 4.31 -4.36
N MET A 139 8.67 4.06 -4.85
CA MET A 139 9.89 4.17 -4.06
C MET A 139 10.07 5.58 -3.48
N LYS A 140 9.81 6.64 -4.27
CA LYS A 140 9.85 8.04 -3.79
C LYS A 140 8.85 8.31 -2.68
N ILE A 141 7.62 7.77 -2.76
CA ILE A 141 6.62 7.89 -1.70
C ILE A 141 7.12 7.24 -0.41
N LEU A 142 7.65 6.01 -0.50
CA LEU A 142 8.14 5.28 0.68
C LEU A 142 9.35 5.99 1.32
N HIS A 143 10.27 6.53 0.52
CA HIS A 143 11.36 7.38 1.03
C HIS A 143 10.83 8.63 1.73
N HIS A 144 9.83 9.30 1.14
CA HIS A 144 9.27 10.50 1.73
C HIS A 144 8.62 10.20 3.09
N LEU A 145 7.86 9.10 3.19
CA LEU A 145 7.29 8.63 4.45
C LEU A 145 8.37 8.28 5.48
N ASN A 146 9.43 7.56 5.08
CA ASN A 146 10.53 7.24 5.99
C ASN A 146 11.24 8.50 6.50
N LYS A 147 11.54 9.45 5.61
CA LYS A 147 12.19 10.71 5.97
C LYS A 147 11.34 11.52 6.94
N LEU A 148 10.04 11.69 6.66
CA LEU A 148 9.12 12.38 7.57
C LEU A 148 9.07 11.70 8.95
N ARG A 149 9.06 10.36 8.96
CA ARG A 149 9.12 9.58 10.20
C ARG A 149 10.41 9.87 10.98
N GLU A 150 11.56 9.82 10.32
CA GLU A 150 12.86 10.12 10.94
C GLU A 150 12.92 11.56 11.48
N GLU A 151 12.32 12.52 10.80
CA GLU A 151 12.23 13.90 11.29
C GLU A 151 11.36 14.00 12.54
N ILE A 152 10.18 13.36 12.55
CA ILE A 152 9.24 13.41 13.70
C ILE A 152 9.81 12.69 14.93
N PHE A 153 10.33 11.47 14.75
CA PHE A 153 10.76 10.62 15.86
C PHE A 153 12.25 10.81 16.21
N GLY A 154 13.08 11.24 15.26
CA GLY A 154 14.49 11.56 15.50
C GLY A 154 14.66 12.86 16.29
N GLN A 155 13.76 13.84 16.12
CA GLN A 155 13.71 15.02 16.98
C GLN A 155 13.41 14.66 18.44
N THR A 156 12.59 13.64 18.71
CA THR A 156 12.19 13.24 20.08
C THR A 156 13.35 12.73 20.93
N LEU A 157 14.42 12.19 20.32
CA LEU A 157 15.61 11.73 21.03
C LEU A 157 16.56 12.88 21.39
N ASN A 158 16.62 13.93 20.57
CA ASN A 158 17.51 15.07 20.80
C ASN A 158 17.02 16.01 21.91
N VAL A 159 15.71 16.09 22.15
CA VAL A 159 15.17 16.95 23.24
C VAL A 159 15.44 16.38 24.64
N ASN A 160 15.61 15.06 24.76
CA ASN A 160 15.90 14.39 26.03
C ASN A 160 17.39 14.33 26.38
N ALA A 161 18.29 14.67 25.44
CA ALA A 161 19.74 14.72 25.67
C ALA A 161 20.22 16.10 26.18
N ALA A 162 19.33 17.09 26.25
CA ALA A 162 19.64 18.47 26.65
C ALA A 162 19.09 18.85 28.05
N LYS A 163 18.74 17.86 28.88
CA LYS A 163 18.39 18.02 30.30
C LYS A 163 19.41 17.30 31.18
#